data_AF-A0A2E1JZD7-F1
#
_entry.id   AF-A0A2E1JZD7-F1
#
_cell.length_a   1.000
_cell.length_b   1.000
_cell.length_c   1.000
_cell.angle_alpha   90.00
_cell.angle_beta   90.00
_cell.angle_gamma   90.00
#
_symmetry.space_group_name_H-M   'P 1'
#
loop_
_entity.id
_entity.type
_entity.pdbx_description
1 polymer ?
#
loop_
_entity_poly.entity_id
_entity_poly.type
_entity_poly.pdbx_seq_one_letter_code
_entity_poly.pdbx_strand_id
1 'polypeptide(L)'
;MMNSIINRINEVISTAARGYSLIIEQIARHYNSHNTHKKDQHIEKKLDAELICLYTDHSPKQTPELFASHFNNKHYLAWLLKNPLHPIWQEKNTSPLHIAVRCCNKKAIETLVRRGYPIDYKEKSSQLSAIELLFSAESKNQSRVLRQAQDRRMRHPMRQSIFETLCTLGATLTIESLIQIATKRNNHVLLNRAAKHFIKQHAPERLAEIQQILTNNAHPTHLLHNHIKSLMRSISTATIHDKPKYSSGQLSLLIDSVSQQIAKALTQAHKPRRAAQTENISAIAQTSSVMTGS
;
A
#
# COMPACT_ATOMS: atom_id res chain seq x y z
N MET A 1 -40.74 65.64 18.77
CA MET A 1 -39.48 65.95 18.05
C MET A 1 -38.28 65.22 18.65
N MET A 2 -38.08 65.27 19.97
CA MET A 2 -36.93 64.64 20.66
C MET A 2 -36.80 63.12 20.41
N ASN A 3 -37.90 62.36 20.49
CA ASN A 3 -37.90 60.90 20.24
C ASN A 3 -37.49 60.53 18.79
N SER A 4 -37.83 61.37 17.80
CA SER A 4 -37.42 61.15 16.42
C SER A 4 -35.92 61.36 16.22
N ILE A 5 -35.32 62.28 16.97
CA ILE A 5 -33.88 62.54 16.95
C ILE A 5 -33.14 61.37 17.61
N ILE A 6 -33.61 60.91 18.77
CA ILE A 6 -33.04 59.76 19.49
C ILE A 6 -33.08 58.49 18.64
N ASN A 7 -34.21 58.21 17.96
CA ASN A 7 -34.32 57.03 17.09
C ASN A 7 -33.32 57.08 15.93
N ARG A 8 -33.13 58.26 15.32
CA ARG A 8 -32.20 58.43 14.19
C ARG A 8 -30.73 58.32 14.63
N ILE A 9 -30.42 58.79 15.84
CA ILE A 9 -29.10 58.59 16.45
C ILE A 9 -28.84 57.10 16.70
N ASN A 10 -29.81 56.38 17.27
CA ASN A 10 -29.70 54.94 17.54
C ASN A 10 -29.56 54.11 16.25
N GLU A 11 -30.24 54.51 15.17
CA GLU A 11 -30.12 53.86 13.86
C GLU A 11 -28.72 54.04 13.26
N VAL A 12 -28.16 55.25 13.34
CA VAL A 12 -26.78 55.54 12.89
C VAL A 12 -25.77 54.74 13.71
N ILE A 13 -25.92 54.70 15.04
CA ILE A 13 -25.05 53.91 15.93
C ILE A 13 -25.15 52.42 15.61
N SER A 14 -26.37 51.88 15.41
CA SER A 14 -26.57 50.47 15.06
C SER A 14 -25.95 50.11 13.71
N THR A 15 -26.05 51.02 12.73
CA THR A 15 -25.48 50.84 11.39
C THR A 15 -23.96 50.87 11.44
N ALA A 16 -23.38 51.82 12.18
CA ALA A 16 -21.94 51.89 12.41
C ALA A 16 -21.43 50.63 13.13
N ALA A 17 -22.11 50.19 14.20
CA ALA A 17 -21.73 48.98 14.94
C ALA A 17 -21.72 47.73 14.05
N ARG A 18 -22.72 47.56 13.18
CA ARG A 18 -22.75 46.47 12.18
C ARG A 18 -21.58 46.55 11.20
N GLY A 19 -21.27 47.75 10.72
CA GLY A 19 -20.11 47.98 9.85
C GLY A 19 -18.80 47.56 10.52
N TYR A 20 -18.61 47.94 11.79
CA TYR A 20 -17.43 47.56 12.57
C TYR A 20 -17.35 46.05 12.82
N SER A 21 -18.45 45.39 13.17
CA SER A 21 -18.47 43.93 13.37
C SER A 21 -18.08 43.16 12.10
N LEU A 22 -18.59 43.57 10.93
CA LEU A 22 -18.23 42.95 9.64
C LEU A 22 -16.75 43.11 9.30
N ILE A 23 -16.18 44.28 9.57
CA ILE A 23 -14.75 44.54 9.35
C ILE A 23 -13.89 43.68 10.30
N ILE A 24 -14.27 43.58 11.58
CA ILE A 24 -13.55 42.73 12.55
C ILE A 24 -13.61 41.25 12.13
N GLU A 25 -14.75 40.75 11.66
CA GLU A 25 -14.87 39.38 11.14
C GLU A 25 -14.02 39.14 9.89
N GLN A 26 -13.98 40.11 8.96
CA GLN A 26 -13.13 40.01 7.77
C GLN A 26 -11.65 40.01 8.13
N ILE A 27 -11.24 40.86 9.08
CA ILE A 27 -9.87 40.88 9.63
C ILE A 27 -9.57 39.54 10.31
N ALA A 28 -10.49 38.99 11.10
CA ALA A 28 -10.30 37.71 11.77
C ALA A 28 -10.20 36.54 10.76
N ARG A 29 -11.01 36.54 9.70
CA ARG A 29 -10.92 35.54 8.61
C ARG A 29 -9.61 35.68 7.84
N HIS A 30 -9.17 36.90 7.53
CA HIS A 30 -7.90 37.17 6.86
C HIS A 30 -6.69 36.80 7.74
N TYR A 31 -6.75 37.12 9.04
CA TYR A 31 -5.72 36.78 10.01
C TYR A 31 -5.64 35.26 10.24
N ASN A 32 -6.78 34.58 10.32
CA ASN A 32 -6.81 33.12 10.45
C ASN A 32 -6.33 32.42 9.18
N SER A 33 -6.71 32.88 7.99
CA SER A 33 -6.20 32.33 6.72
C SER A 33 -4.70 32.61 6.54
N HIS A 34 -4.22 33.79 6.95
CA HIS A 34 -2.80 34.12 6.95
C HIS A 34 -2.02 33.38 8.04
N ASN A 35 -2.60 33.06 9.20
CA ASN A 35 -1.89 32.29 10.23
C ASN A 35 -1.89 30.79 9.98
N THR A 36 -2.89 30.22 9.33
CA THR A 36 -2.81 28.85 8.81
C THR A 36 -1.78 28.80 7.69
N HIS A 37 -1.81 29.75 6.76
CA HIS A 37 -0.83 29.84 5.67
C HIS A 37 0.58 30.19 6.18
N LYS A 38 0.74 30.95 7.26
CA LYS A 38 2.05 31.24 7.89
C LYS A 38 2.54 30.11 8.77
N LYS A 39 1.68 29.33 9.44
CA LYS A 39 2.08 28.11 10.16
C LYS A 39 2.42 27.00 9.20
N ASP A 40 1.67 26.84 8.12
CA ASP A 40 1.99 25.93 7.02
C ASP A 40 3.24 26.43 6.29
N GLN A 41 3.39 27.73 6.00
CA GLN A 41 4.66 28.31 5.49
C GLN A 41 5.80 28.25 6.49
N HIS A 42 5.58 28.22 7.80
CA HIS A 42 6.65 28.09 8.79
C HIS A 42 7.04 26.63 8.96
N ILE A 43 6.10 25.69 8.85
CA ILE A 43 6.40 24.27 8.69
C ILE A 43 7.08 24.03 7.36
N GLU A 44 6.65 24.64 6.26
CA GLU A 44 7.27 24.60 4.92
C GLU A 44 8.60 25.32 4.90
N LYS A 45 8.80 26.44 5.62
CA LYS A 45 10.08 27.14 5.73
C LYS A 45 11.04 26.47 6.69
N LYS A 46 10.54 25.79 7.73
CA LYS A 46 11.36 24.99 8.65
C LYS A 46 11.67 23.62 8.04
N LEU A 47 10.75 23.10 7.21
CA LEU A 47 11.03 22.11 6.19
C LEU A 47 12.10 22.70 5.27
N ASP A 48 11.85 23.63 4.36
CA ASP A 48 12.82 24.27 3.46
C ASP A 48 14.17 24.62 4.11
N ALA A 49 14.22 25.15 5.33
CA ALA A 49 15.47 25.44 6.04
C ALA A 49 16.23 24.20 6.56
N GLU A 50 15.52 23.15 6.99
CA GLU A 50 16.11 21.81 7.23
C GLU A 50 16.23 20.97 5.93
N LEU A 51 15.63 21.44 4.82
CA LEU A 51 15.48 20.79 3.52
C LEU A 51 16.32 21.42 2.40
N ILE A 52 17.07 22.51 2.65
CA ILE A 52 18.04 23.09 1.69
C ILE A 52 19.14 22.06 1.34
N CYS A 53 19.31 20.99 2.12
CA CYS A 53 20.14 19.84 1.74
C CYS A 53 19.41 18.68 1.02
N LEU A 54 18.09 18.75 0.80
CA LEU A 54 17.28 17.59 0.37
C LEU A 54 16.37 17.86 -0.86
N TYR A 55 16.14 19.11 -1.28
CA TYR A 55 15.02 19.44 -2.19
C TYR A 55 15.31 20.33 -3.40
N THR A 56 16.51 20.91 -3.54
CA THR A 56 16.89 21.64 -4.76
C THR A 56 17.48 20.66 -5.76
N ASP A 57 16.66 20.24 -6.72
CA ASP A 57 16.92 19.16 -7.64
C ASP A 57 17.19 17.83 -6.91
N HIS A 58 16.24 16.90 -6.98
CA HIS A 58 16.68 15.51 -7.00
C HIS A 58 17.53 15.37 -8.25
N SER A 59 18.83 15.65 -8.14
CA SER A 59 19.78 15.05 -9.04
C SER A 59 19.42 13.56 -9.09
N PRO A 60 19.52 12.91 -10.26
CA PRO A 60 19.27 11.47 -10.42
C PRO A 60 19.99 10.55 -9.40
N LYS A 61 20.80 11.11 -8.49
CA LYS A 61 21.60 10.47 -7.46
C LYS A 61 20.85 10.14 -6.17
N GLN A 62 19.75 10.82 -5.80
CA GLN A 62 18.95 10.45 -4.62
C GLN A 62 17.60 9.85 -5.03
N THR A 63 17.41 8.58 -4.71
CA THR A 63 16.25 7.81 -5.13
C THR A 63 15.14 7.79 -4.08
N PRO A 64 13.92 7.39 -4.46
CA PRO A 64 12.79 7.27 -3.54
C PRO A 64 13.06 6.48 -2.24
N GLU A 65 13.99 5.52 -2.27
CA GLU A 65 14.37 4.76 -1.07
C GLU A 65 15.27 5.52 -0.10
N LEU A 66 16.23 6.31 -0.61
CA LEU A 66 17.03 7.22 0.22
C LEU A 66 16.13 8.31 0.80
N PHE A 67 15.27 8.87 -0.05
CA PHE A 67 14.22 9.80 0.35
C PHE A 67 13.46 9.24 1.54
N ALA A 68 12.80 8.07 1.43
CA ALA A 68 12.01 7.44 2.49
C ALA A 68 12.76 7.22 3.84
N SER A 69 14.08 7.07 3.83
CA SER A 69 14.87 6.95 5.07
C SER A 69 14.88 8.24 5.91
N HIS A 70 14.77 9.40 5.25
CA HIS A 70 14.58 10.70 5.90
C HIS A 70 13.16 10.88 6.50
N PHE A 71 12.20 10.00 6.16
CA PHE A 71 10.78 10.14 6.53
C PHE A 71 10.42 9.46 7.87
N ASN A 72 11.43 9.01 8.63
CA ASN A 72 11.20 8.60 10.01
C ASN A 72 10.96 9.79 10.96
N ASN A 73 10.93 11.02 10.42
CA ASN A 73 10.49 12.21 11.13
C ASN A 73 8.98 12.14 11.42
N LYS A 74 8.65 12.01 12.72
CA LYS A 74 7.27 11.91 13.21
C LYS A 74 6.41 13.12 12.82
N HIS A 75 6.98 14.33 12.76
CA HIS A 75 6.25 15.55 12.39
C HIS A 75 5.91 15.56 10.91
N TYR A 76 6.85 15.15 10.06
CA TYR A 76 6.60 15.04 8.64
C TYR A 76 5.54 14.00 8.34
N LEU A 77 5.64 12.81 8.96
CA LEU A 77 4.63 11.78 8.83
C LEU A 77 3.26 12.28 9.30
N ALA A 78 3.19 12.99 10.44
CA ALA A 78 1.95 13.57 10.93
C ALA A 78 1.35 14.59 9.94
N TRP A 79 2.17 15.45 9.34
CA TRP A 79 1.74 16.41 8.34
C TRP A 79 1.26 15.72 7.06
N LEU A 80 2.00 14.72 6.56
CA LEU A 80 1.62 13.90 5.41
C LEU A 80 0.26 13.22 5.64
N LEU A 81 0.06 12.65 6.82
CA LEU A 81 -1.21 12.02 7.18
C LEU A 81 -2.34 13.04 7.29
N LYS A 82 -2.03 14.27 7.75
CA LYS A 82 -2.99 15.37 7.81
C LYS A 82 -3.41 15.86 6.42
N ASN A 83 -2.49 15.87 5.45
CA ASN A 83 -2.65 16.46 4.12
C ASN A 83 -2.34 15.43 2.99
N PRO A 84 -3.09 14.33 2.89
CA PRO A 84 -2.78 13.24 1.95
C PRO A 84 -2.91 13.64 0.47
N LEU A 85 -3.79 14.59 0.16
CA LEU A 85 -4.06 15.07 -1.22
C LEU A 85 -3.38 16.40 -1.53
N HIS A 86 -2.36 16.79 -0.76
CA HIS A 86 -1.66 18.05 -0.98
C HIS A 86 -1.03 18.12 -2.39
N PRO A 87 -1.13 19.25 -3.11
CA PRO A 87 -0.59 19.38 -4.48
C PRO A 87 0.90 19.06 -4.62
N ILE A 88 1.69 19.26 -3.55
CA ILE A 88 3.14 18.93 -3.52
C ILE A 88 3.41 17.50 -3.99
N TRP A 89 2.49 16.55 -3.75
CA TRP A 89 2.66 15.15 -4.14
C TRP A 89 2.57 14.92 -5.65
N GLN A 90 1.94 15.83 -6.38
CA GLN A 90 1.89 15.81 -7.84
C GLN A 90 3.23 16.26 -8.43
N GLU A 91 3.97 17.12 -7.74
CA GLU A 91 5.27 17.62 -8.19
C GLU A 91 6.42 16.65 -7.85
N LYS A 92 6.22 15.80 -6.83
CA LYS A 92 7.25 14.84 -6.41
C LYS A 92 7.20 13.55 -7.22
N ASN A 93 8.38 12.93 -7.35
CA ASN A 93 8.52 11.64 -8.03
C ASN A 93 7.97 10.47 -7.20
N THR A 94 7.76 10.65 -5.90
CA THR A 94 7.33 9.62 -4.95
C THR A 94 6.08 10.07 -4.19
N SER A 95 5.10 9.18 -4.11
CA SER A 95 3.83 9.45 -3.44
C SER A 95 3.89 9.19 -1.92
N PRO A 96 2.98 9.77 -1.12
CA PRO A 96 2.75 9.41 0.29
C PRO A 96 2.59 7.92 0.57
N LEU A 97 1.79 7.22 -0.24
CA LEU A 97 1.48 5.81 -0.03
C LEU A 97 2.72 4.94 -0.21
N HIS A 98 3.50 5.21 -1.25
CA HIS A 98 4.78 4.54 -1.49
C HIS A 98 5.81 4.81 -0.38
N ILE A 99 5.86 6.03 0.19
CA ILE A 99 6.71 6.31 1.37
C ILE A 99 6.27 5.41 2.53
N ALA A 100 4.97 5.38 2.84
CA ALA A 100 4.46 4.56 3.94
C ALA A 100 4.78 3.06 3.75
N VAL A 101 4.72 2.56 2.51
CA VAL A 101 5.14 1.20 2.15
C VAL A 101 6.64 0.98 2.34
N ARG A 102 7.50 1.91 1.89
CA ARG A 102 8.97 1.82 2.07
C ARG A 102 9.35 1.79 3.55
N CYS A 103 8.66 2.56 4.37
CA CYS A 103 8.82 2.59 5.82
C CYS A 103 8.13 1.43 6.55
N CYS A 104 7.45 0.53 5.83
CA CYS A 104 6.65 -0.56 6.41
C CYS A 104 5.63 -0.09 7.48
N ASN A 105 5.08 1.11 7.31
CA ASN A 105 4.18 1.72 8.28
C ASN A 105 2.71 1.41 7.95
N LYS A 106 2.22 0.31 8.49
CA LYS A 106 0.83 -0.16 8.30
C LYS A 106 -0.21 0.91 8.63
N LYS A 107 -0.07 1.59 9.77
CA LYS A 107 -1.04 2.60 10.24
C LYS A 107 -1.10 3.80 9.28
N ALA A 108 0.04 4.21 8.74
CA ALA A 108 0.09 5.28 7.76
C ALA A 108 -0.61 4.89 6.46
N ILE A 109 -0.37 3.68 5.95
CA ILE A 109 -1.05 3.14 4.76
C ILE A 109 -2.57 3.16 4.93
N GLU A 110 -3.06 2.58 6.04
CA GLU A 110 -4.50 2.57 6.31
C GLU A 110 -5.09 3.97 6.41
N THR A 111 -4.38 4.90 7.07
CA THR A 111 -4.84 6.28 7.24
C THR A 111 -4.92 7.02 5.90
N LEU A 112 -3.92 6.84 5.04
CA LEU A 112 -3.90 7.44 3.71
C LEU A 112 -5.08 6.96 2.85
N VAL A 113 -5.27 5.65 2.77
CA VAL A 113 -6.35 5.08 1.94
C VAL A 113 -7.73 5.46 2.49
N ARG A 114 -7.94 5.43 3.81
CA ARG A 114 -9.20 5.87 4.44
C ARG A 114 -9.51 7.35 4.19
N ARG A 115 -8.49 8.17 3.93
CA ARG A 115 -8.64 9.60 3.58
C ARG A 115 -8.78 9.84 2.08
N GLY A 116 -9.02 8.79 1.30
CA GLY A 116 -9.26 8.88 -0.14
C GLY A 116 -7.99 8.92 -0.99
N TYR A 117 -6.82 8.60 -0.43
CA TYR A 117 -5.63 8.47 -1.25
C TYR A 117 -5.77 7.28 -2.23
N PRO A 118 -5.52 7.46 -3.53
CA PRO A 118 -5.68 6.39 -4.52
C PRO A 118 -4.69 5.24 -4.26
N ILE A 119 -5.23 4.04 -4.01
CA ILE A 119 -4.43 2.87 -3.60
C ILE A 119 -3.58 2.30 -4.73
N ASP A 120 -4.11 2.33 -5.95
CA ASP A 120 -3.45 1.84 -7.17
C ASP A 120 -2.70 2.94 -7.92
N TYR A 121 -2.51 4.11 -7.30
CA TYR A 121 -1.70 5.17 -7.88
C TYR A 121 -0.30 4.66 -8.16
N LYS A 122 0.20 4.94 -9.37
CA LYS A 122 1.58 4.61 -9.77
C LYS A 122 2.50 5.78 -9.48
N GLU A 123 3.57 5.57 -8.72
CA GLU A 123 4.54 6.65 -8.49
C GLU A 123 5.31 6.99 -9.77
N LYS A 124 5.60 8.27 -9.99
CA LYS A 124 6.30 8.73 -11.20
C LYS A 124 7.70 8.13 -11.34
N SER A 125 8.41 7.92 -10.22
CA SER A 125 9.78 7.40 -10.23
C SER A 125 9.91 5.97 -10.75
N SER A 126 9.06 5.06 -10.28
CA SER A 126 9.17 3.63 -10.61
C SER A 126 8.09 3.16 -11.57
N GLN A 127 7.03 3.94 -11.78
CA GLN A 127 5.84 3.53 -12.53
C GLN A 127 5.14 2.30 -11.93
N LEU A 128 5.40 2.03 -10.65
CA LEU A 128 4.78 0.95 -9.89
C LEU A 128 3.72 1.53 -8.97
N SER A 129 2.71 0.71 -8.68
CA SER A 129 1.80 0.93 -7.57
C SER A 129 2.44 0.56 -6.23
N ALA A 130 1.78 0.94 -5.14
CA ALA A 130 2.24 0.66 -3.78
C ALA A 130 2.36 -0.84 -3.50
N ILE A 131 1.46 -1.67 -4.05
CA ILE A 131 1.49 -3.12 -3.91
C ILE A 131 2.62 -3.73 -4.74
N GLU A 132 2.84 -3.26 -5.97
CA GLU A 132 3.92 -3.73 -6.85
C GLU A 132 5.30 -3.45 -6.26
N LEU A 133 5.46 -2.30 -5.59
CA LEU A 133 6.71 -1.93 -4.91
C LEU A 133 7.18 -2.98 -3.86
N LEU A 134 6.26 -3.77 -3.30
CA LEU A 134 6.57 -4.82 -2.32
C LEU A 134 7.26 -6.05 -2.91
N PHE A 135 7.20 -6.25 -4.22
CA PHE A 135 7.76 -7.44 -4.87
C PHE A 135 8.57 -7.14 -6.13
N SER A 136 8.49 -5.94 -6.67
CA SER A 136 9.38 -5.46 -7.71
C SER A 136 10.82 -5.37 -7.17
N ALA A 137 11.73 -6.17 -7.71
CA ALA A 137 13.15 -6.09 -7.39
C ALA A 137 13.97 -5.43 -8.51
N GLU A 138 13.33 -5.05 -9.61
CA GLU A 138 14.01 -4.49 -10.77
C GLU A 138 14.16 -3.00 -10.62
N SER A 139 15.11 -2.59 -9.79
CA SER A 139 15.86 -1.43 -10.21
C SER A 139 16.91 -1.94 -11.19
N LYS A 140 16.91 -1.42 -12.43
CA LYS A 140 18.12 -1.41 -13.28
C LYS A 140 19.26 -0.59 -12.64
N ASN A 141 19.14 -0.28 -11.34
CA ASN A 141 19.96 0.64 -10.62
C ASN A 141 21.17 -0.10 -10.07
N GLN A 142 22.33 0.33 -10.53
CA GLN A 142 23.61 -0.24 -10.15
C GLN A 142 24.03 0.17 -8.73
N SER A 143 23.31 1.09 -8.08
CA SER A 143 23.61 1.53 -6.72
C SER A 143 23.48 0.39 -5.71
N ARG A 144 24.61 0.07 -5.06
CA ARG A 144 24.67 -0.91 -3.97
C ARG A 144 23.73 -0.57 -2.82
N VAL A 145 23.62 0.71 -2.46
CA VAL A 145 22.77 1.18 -1.34
C VAL A 145 21.30 0.85 -1.60
N LEU A 146 20.86 1.00 -2.84
CA LEU A 146 19.45 0.80 -3.21
C LEU A 146 19.09 -0.66 -3.31
N ARG A 147 19.97 -1.46 -3.90
CA ARG A 147 19.83 -2.92 -3.85
C ARG A 147 19.74 -3.40 -2.40
N GLN A 148 20.59 -2.90 -1.50
CA GLN A 148 20.50 -3.23 -0.08
C GLN A 148 19.18 -2.77 0.57
N ALA A 149 18.69 -1.57 0.28
CA ALA A 149 17.40 -1.09 0.80
C ALA A 149 16.22 -1.94 0.28
N GLN A 150 16.25 -2.32 -1.00
CA GLN A 150 15.29 -3.22 -1.62
C GLN A 150 15.34 -4.61 -0.99
N ASP A 151 16.52 -5.19 -0.83
CA ASP A 151 16.72 -6.49 -0.18
C ASP A 151 16.26 -6.47 1.29
N ARG A 152 16.47 -5.35 2.01
CA ARG A 152 15.96 -5.16 3.37
C ARG A 152 14.43 -5.15 3.38
N ARG A 153 13.80 -4.43 2.45
CA ARG A 153 12.32 -4.41 2.29
C ARG A 153 11.77 -5.80 1.96
N MET A 154 12.41 -6.51 1.03
CA MET A 154 12.00 -7.86 0.59
C MET A 154 12.07 -8.89 1.72
N ARG A 155 13.03 -8.71 2.64
CA ARG A 155 13.23 -9.54 3.85
C ARG A 155 12.54 -8.96 5.09
N HIS A 156 11.86 -7.83 4.99
CA HIS A 156 11.28 -7.17 6.16
C HIS A 156 10.16 -8.05 6.75
N PRO A 157 10.14 -8.29 8.06
CA PRO A 157 9.16 -9.20 8.68
C PRO A 157 7.71 -8.73 8.47
N MET A 158 7.49 -7.41 8.38
CA MET A 158 6.15 -6.86 8.15
C MET A 158 5.71 -6.91 6.69
N ARG A 159 6.56 -7.26 5.72
CA ARG A 159 6.23 -7.21 4.28
C ARG A 159 4.92 -7.93 3.95
N GLN A 160 4.72 -9.12 4.52
CA GLN A 160 3.49 -9.90 4.32
C GLN A 160 2.26 -9.20 4.91
N SER A 161 2.40 -8.62 6.11
CA SER A 161 1.33 -7.85 6.77
C SER A 161 0.98 -6.59 5.97
N ILE A 162 1.97 -5.90 5.41
CA ILE A 162 1.75 -4.75 4.53
C ILE A 162 1.04 -5.17 3.24
N PHE A 163 1.48 -6.26 2.62
CA PHE A 163 0.81 -6.82 1.44
C PHE A 163 -0.66 -7.12 1.71
N GLU A 164 -0.97 -7.85 2.79
CA GLU A 164 -2.34 -8.16 3.18
C GLU A 164 -3.17 -6.91 3.47
N THR A 165 -2.55 -5.90 4.09
CA THR A 165 -3.20 -4.62 4.36
C THR A 165 -3.59 -3.94 3.07
N LEU A 166 -2.68 -3.84 2.09
CA LEU A 166 -2.97 -3.25 0.78
C LEU A 166 -4.08 -4.02 0.05
N CYS A 167 -4.00 -5.35 -0.01
CA CYS A 167 -5.05 -6.17 -0.62
C CYS A 167 -6.42 -5.98 0.06
N THR A 168 -6.45 -5.89 1.38
CA THR A 168 -7.69 -5.69 2.16
C THR A 168 -8.28 -4.30 1.93
N LEU A 169 -7.42 -3.30 1.71
CA LEU A 169 -7.81 -1.94 1.38
C LEU A 169 -8.19 -1.75 -0.10
N GLY A 170 -8.18 -2.83 -0.90
CA GLY A 170 -8.63 -2.81 -2.29
C GLY A 170 -7.53 -2.63 -3.34
N ALA A 171 -6.25 -2.84 -3.00
CA ALA A 171 -5.19 -2.79 -3.99
C ALA A 171 -5.38 -3.90 -5.04
N THR A 172 -5.33 -3.54 -6.31
CA THR A 172 -5.64 -4.46 -7.40
C THR A 172 -4.42 -5.30 -7.76
N LEU A 173 -4.58 -6.63 -7.83
CA LEU A 173 -3.52 -7.53 -8.30
C LEU A 173 -3.70 -7.81 -9.80
N THR A 174 -2.62 -7.58 -10.55
CA THR A 174 -2.54 -7.85 -11.98
C THR A 174 -1.85 -9.18 -12.27
N ILE A 175 -1.93 -9.66 -13.52
CA ILE A 175 -1.18 -10.84 -13.96
C ILE A 175 0.33 -10.58 -13.84
N GLU A 176 0.77 -9.36 -14.16
CA GLU A 176 2.15 -8.89 -14.00
C GLU A 176 2.61 -9.00 -12.54
N SER A 177 1.72 -8.66 -11.60
CA SER A 177 2.00 -8.79 -10.17
C SER A 177 2.30 -10.25 -9.80
N LEU A 178 1.48 -11.19 -10.27
CA LEU A 178 1.69 -12.61 -10.04
C LEU A 178 2.98 -13.14 -10.69
N ILE A 179 3.26 -12.73 -11.93
CA ILE A 179 4.51 -13.07 -12.64
C ILE A 179 5.72 -12.58 -11.84
N GLN A 180 5.70 -11.33 -11.36
CA GLN A 180 6.80 -10.77 -10.58
C GLN A 180 6.99 -11.52 -9.25
N ILE A 181 5.92 -11.91 -8.57
CA ILE A 181 6.03 -12.65 -7.31
C ILE A 181 6.58 -14.07 -7.57
N ALA A 182 6.07 -14.75 -8.59
CA ALA A 182 6.44 -16.13 -8.93
C ALA A 182 7.89 -16.26 -9.44
N THR A 183 8.40 -15.26 -10.16
CA THR A 183 9.79 -15.30 -10.67
C THR A 183 10.85 -15.13 -9.57
N LYS A 184 10.47 -14.72 -8.36
CA LYS A 184 11.41 -14.53 -7.24
C LYS A 184 11.51 -15.80 -6.40
N ARG A 185 12.75 -16.24 -6.15
CA ARG A 185 13.07 -17.38 -5.29
C ARG A 185 12.47 -17.20 -3.89
N ASN A 186 11.99 -18.28 -3.29
CA ASN A 186 11.50 -18.38 -1.91
C ASN A 186 10.27 -17.52 -1.56
N ASN A 187 9.51 -17.03 -2.53
CA ASN A 187 8.28 -16.25 -2.29
C ASN A 187 7.00 -17.11 -2.27
N HIS A 188 7.08 -18.44 -2.12
CA HIS A 188 5.90 -19.33 -2.20
C HIS A 188 4.75 -18.95 -1.24
N VAL A 189 5.08 -18.48 -0.04
CA VAL A 189 4.07 -18.01 0.93
C VAL A 189 3.34 -16.77 0.41
N LEU A 190 4.08 -15.80 -0.13
CA LEU A 190 3.50 -14.59 -0.71
C LEU A 190 2.73 -14.92 -1.99
N LEU A 191 3.26 -15.80 -2.85
CA LEU A 191 2.60 -16.24 -4.07
C LEU A 191 1.25 -16.89 -3.77
N ASN A 192 1.18 -17.76 -2.76
CA ASN A 192 -0.08 -18.36 -2.30
C ASN A 192 -1.09 -17.27 -1.88
N ARG A 193 -0.68 -16.32 -1.02
CA ARG A 193 -1.56 -15.23 -0.58
C ARG A 193 -2.01 -14.35 -1.75
N ALA A 194 -1.09 -13.98 -2.63
CA ALA A 194 -1.37 -13.18 -3.81
C ALA A 194 -2.33 -13.90 -4.76
N ALA A 195 -2.14 -15.19 -5.00
CA ALA A 195 -3.03 -15.99 -5.83
C ALA A 195 -4.46 -16.02 -5.26
N LYS A 196 -4.62 -16.24 -3.95
CA LYS A 196 -5.93 -16.21 -3.30
C LYS A 196 -6.63 -14.85 -3.45
N HIS A 197 -5.90 -13.75 -3.24
CA HIS A 197 -6.44 -12.42 -3.43
C HIS A 197 -6.79 -12.14 -4.89
N PHE A 198 -5.93 -12.52 -5.84
CA PHE A 198 -6.17 -12.38 -7.27
C PHE A 198 -7.43 -13.14 -7.71
N ILE A 199 -7.57 -14.40 -7.32
CA ILE A 199 -8.77 -15.20 -7.61
C ILE A 199 -10.00 -14.53 -7.01
N LYS A 200 -9.94 -14.11 -5.74
CA LYS A 200 -11.06 -13.43 -5.08
C LYS A 200 -11.47 -12.13 -5.79
N GLN A 201 -10.52 -11.38 -6.35
CA GLN A 201 -10.78 -10.12 -7.05
C GLN A 201 -11.40 -10.33 -8.44
N HIS A 202 -10.94 -11.33 -9.19
CA HIS A 202 -11.29 -11.49 -10.60
C HIS A 202 -12.30 -12.60 -10.90
N ALA A 203 -12.43 -13.59 -10.01
CA ALA A 203 -13.35 -14.73 -10.16
C ALA A 203 -13.71 -15.33 -8.80
N PRO A 204 -14.45 -14.58 -7.94
CA PRO A 204 -14.80 -15.04 -6.59
C PRO A 204 -15.57 -16.37 -6.60
N GLU A 205 -16.37 -16.65 -7.62
CA GLU A 205 -17.11 -17.89 -7.80
C GLU A 205 -16.19 -19.12 -7.94
N ARG A 206 -15.03 -18.95 -8.57
CA ARG A 206 -14.03 -20.03 -8.74
C ARG A 206 -13.27 -20.35 -7.46
N LEU A 207 -13.38 -19.52 -6.42
CA LEU A 207 -12.70 -19.78 -5.15
C LEU A 207 -13.23 -21.05 -4.49
N ALA A 208 -14.55 -21.29 -4.55
CA ALA A 208 -15.18 -22.50 -4.02
C ALA A 208 -14.74 -23.76 -4.79
N GLU A 209 -14.68 -23.68 -6.11
CA GLU A 209 -14.19 -24.77 -6.97
C GLU A 209 -12.73 -25.13 -6.66
N ILE A 210 -11.88 -24.12 -6.50
CA ILE A 210 -10.46 -24.32 -6.14
C ILE A 210 -10.33 -24.99 -4.77
N GLN A 211 -11.17 -24.60 -3.79
CA GLN A 211 -11.20 -25.25 -2.48
C GLN A 211 -11.65 -26.71 -2.59
N GLN A 212 -12.69 -26.99 -3.38
CA GLN A 212 -13.16 -28.35 -3.64
C GLN A 212 -12.10 -29.21 -4.33
N ILE A 213 -11.36 -28.65 -5.28
CA ILE A 213 -10.25 -29.36 -5.95
C ILE A 213 -9.18 -29.75 -4.92
N LEU A 214 -8.84 -28.83 -4.02
CA LEU A 214 -7.83 -29.05 -2.97
C LEU A 214 -8.25 -30.15 -1.97
N THR A 215 -9.53 -30.25 -1.62
CA THR A 215 -10.01 -31.23 -0.63
C THR A 215 -10.28 -32.62 -1.20
N ASN A 216 -10.82 -32.71 -2.42
CA ASN A 216 -11.45 -33.95 -2.91
C ASN A 216 -10.57 -34.79 -3.85
N ASN A 217 -9.39 -34.30 -4.25
CA ASN A 217 -8.60 -34.97 -5.30
C ASN A 217 -7.30 -35.55 -4.76
N ALA A 218 -6.94 -36.75 -5.23
CA ALA A 218 -5.64 -37.37 -4.97
C ALA A 218 -4.47 -36.60 -5.63
N HIS A 219 -4.72 -35.93 -6.76
CA HIS A 219 -3.73 -35.17 -7.52
C HIS A 219 -4.20 -33.73 -7.83
N PRO A 220 -4.39 -32.89 -6.79
CA PRO A 220 -5.00 -31.56 -6.95
C PRO A 220 -4.14 -30.62 -7.82
N THR A 221 -2.82 -30.82 -7.86
CA THR A 221 -1.88 -29.91 -8.55
C THR A 221 -2.14 -29.78 -10.05
N HIS A 222 -2.39 -30.88 -10.77
CA HIS A 222 -2.61 -30.83 -12.22
C HIS A 222 -3.96 -30.16 -12.57
N LEU A 223 -5.02 -30.51 -11.83
CA LEU A 223 -6.34 -29.89 -12.01
C LEU A 223 -6.31 -28.40 -11.69
N LEU A 224 -5.67 -28.01 -10.58
CA LEU A 224 -5.48 -26.61 -10.22
C LEU A 224 -4.71 -25.83 -11.29
N HIS A 225 -3.63 -26.41 -11.83
CA HIS A 225 -2.85 -25.77 -12.89
C HIS A 225 -3.73 -25.44 -14.10
N ASN A 226 -4.50 -26.40 -14.61
CA ASN A 226 -5.38 -26.16 -15.76
C ASN A 226 -6.46 -25.11 -15.45
N HIS A 227 -7.03 -25.15 -14.25
CA HIS A 227 -8.07 -24.22 -13.84
C HIS A 227 -7.53 -22.77 -13.70
N ILE A 228 -6.38 -22.59 -13.05
CA ILE A 228 -5.70 -21.29 -12.89
C ILE A 228 -5.25 -20.76 -14.26
N LYS A 229 -4.72 -21.63 -15.12
CA LYS A 229 -4.29 -21.27 -16.48
C LYS A 229 -5.46 -20.75 -17.32
N SER A 230 -6.61 -21.41 -17.26
CA SER A 230 -7.84 -20.97 -17.92
C SER A 230 -8.28 -19.58 -17.41
N LEU A 231 -8.31 -19.40 -16.08
CA LEU A 231 -8.67 -18.12 -15.45
C LEU A 231 -7.74 -16.97 -15.88
N MET A 232 -6.43 -17.19 -15.82
CA MET A 232 -5.46 -16.15 -16.21
C MET A 232 -5.58 -15.78 -17.70
N ARG A 233 -5.90 -16.74 -18.57
CA ARG A 233 -6.16 -16.46 -19.99
C ARG A 233 -7.40 -15.62 -20.20
N SER A 234 -8.52 -15.93 -19.53
CA SER A 234 -9.76 -15.15 -19.67
C SER A 234 -9.60 -13.72 -19.17
N ILE A 235 -8.89 -13.53 -18.05
CA ILE A 235 -8.58 -12.19 -17.52
C ILE A 235 -7.66 -11.45 -18.49
N SER A 236 -6.61 -12.11 -18.97
CA SER A 236 -5.65 -11.51 -19.89
C SER A 236 -6.31 -11.05 -21.18
N THR A 237 -7.29 -11.78 -21.72
CA THR A 237 -8.02 -11.36 -22.93
C THR A 237 -8.92 -10.17 -22.68
N ALA A 238 -9.43 -10.01 -21.45
CA ALA A 238 -10.32 -8.90 -21.09
C ALA A 238 -9.57 -7.59 -20.79
N THR A 239 -8.29 -7.65 -20.41
CA THR A 239 -7.50 -6.48 -19.99
C THR A 239 -6.58 -5.89 -21.05
N ILE A 240 -6.62 -6.37 -22.31
CA ILE A 240 -5.79 -5.86 -23.43
C ILE A 240 -6.33 -4.52 -23.95
N HIS A 241 -6.30 -3.49 -23.11
CA HIS A 241 -6.57 -2.11 -23.53
C HIS A 241 -5.30 -1.27 -23.64
N ASP A 242 -4.19 -1.71 -23.03
CA ASP A 242 -2.88 -1.05 -23.10
C ASP A 242 -1.85 -1.86 -23.89
N LYS A 243 -0.84 -1.18 -24.45
CA LYS A 243 0.28 -1.82 -25.16
C LYS A 243 0.91 -2.91 -24.27
N PRO A 244 0.85 -4.19 -24.66
CA PRO A 244 1.25 -5.28 -23.78
C PRO A 244 2.77 -5.29 -23.60
N LYS A 245 3.22 -5.46 -22.36
CA LYS A 245 4.65 -5.57 -21.99
C LYS A 245 5.31 -6.82 -22.60
N TYR A 246 4.52 -7.83 -22.93
CA TYR A 246 4.96 -9.13 -23.43
C TYR A 246 4.29 -9.44 -24.76
N SER A 247 4.99 -10.14 -25.65
CA SER A 247 4.34 -10.69 -26.84
C SER A 247 3.32 -11.77 -26.44
N SER A 248 2.32 -12.03 -27.30
CA SER A 248 1.30 -13.05 -27.03
C SER A 248 1.91 -14.44 -26.71
N GLY A 249 2.96 -14.83 -27.44
CA GLY A 249 3.68 -16.09 -27.18
C GLY A 249 4.40 -16.09 -25.83
N GLN A 250 5.10 -14.99 -25.49
CA GLN A 250 5.76 -14.85 -24.19
C GLN A 250 4.77 -14.89 -23.03
N LEU A 251 3.64 -14.19 -23.17
CA LEU A 251 2.59 -14.14 -22.16
C LEU A 251 1.97 -15.52 -21.93
N SER A 252 1.71 -16.30 -22.98
CA SER A 252 1.20 -17.67 -22.88
C SER A 252 2.14 -18.59 -22.07
N LEU A 253 3.45 -18.51 -22.33
CA LEU A 253 4.47 -19.27 -21.60
C LEU A 253 4.58 -18.82 -20.13
N LEU A 254 4.52 -17.51 -19.87
CA LEU A 254 4.54 -16.96 -18.52
C LEU A 254 3.29 -17.39 -17.74
N ILE A 255 2.11 -17.31 -18.33
CA ILE A 255 0.86 -17.76 -17.71
C ILE A 255 0.95 -19.25 -17.35
N ASP A 256 1.46 -20.09 -18.24
CA ASP A 256 1.59 -21.53 -17.98
C ASP A 256 2.52 -21.81 -16.79
N SER A 257 3.71 -21.21 -16.80
CA SER A 257 4.70 -21.34 -15.73
C SER A 257 4.19 -20.83 -14.38
N VAL A 258 3.57 -19.64 -14.36
CA VAL A 258 3.03 -19.04 -13.14
C VAL A 258 1.86 -19.86 -12.60
N SER A 259 0.97 -20.35 -13.47
CA SER A 259 -0.16 -21.19 -13.08
C SER A 259 0.33 -22.48 -12.41
N GLN A 260 1.38 -23.11 -12.95
CA GLN A 260 1.99 -24.28 -12.36
C GLN A 260 2.59 -23.99 -10.97
N GLN A 261 3.25 -22.83 -10.81
CA GLN A 261 3.83 -22.42 -9.52
C GLN A 261 2.75 -22.11 -8.48
N ILE A 262 1.67 -21.44 -8.88
CA ILE A 262 0.52 -21.16 -8.01
C ILE A 262 -0.12 -22.47 -7.56
N ALA A 263 -0.38 -23.40 -8.48
CA ALA A 263 -0.95 -24.71 -8.15
C ALA A 263 -0.08 -25.46 -7.13
N LYS A 264 1.25 -25.49 -7.32
CA LYS A 264 2.18 -26.07 -6.35
C LYS A 264 2.11 -25.37 -5.00
N ALA A 265 2.11 -24.03 -4.97
CA ALA A 265 2.06 -23.25 -3.73
C ALA A 265 0.75 -23.45 -2.95
N LEU A 266 -0.39 -23.52 -3.65
CA LEU A 266 -1.70 -23.78 -3.04
C LEU A 266 -1.77 -25.21 -2.47
N THR A 267 -1.37 -26.22 -3.24
CA THR A 267 -1.34 -27.62 -2.77
C THR A 267 -0.42 -27.78 -1.55
N GLN A 268 0.78 -27.20 -1.57
CA GLN A 268 1.72 -27.25 -0.45
C GLN A 268 1.15 -26.62 0.82
N ALA A 269 0.45 -25.50 0.69
CA ALA A 269 -0.17 -24.83 1.83
C ALA A 269 -1.41 -25.54 2.39
N HIS A 270 -2.05 -26.38 1.59
CA HIS A 270 -3.20 -27.19 2.02
C HIS A 270 -2.79 -28.52 2.66
N LYS A 271 -1.57 -28.99 2.46
CA LYS A 271 -1.10 -30.22 3.12
C LYS A 271 -1.25 -30.06 4.64
N PRO A 272 -1.99 -30.97 5.32
CA PRO A 272 -2.09 -30.92 6.77
C PRO A 272 -0.68 -30.97 7.33
N ARG A 273 -0.38 -30.06 8.26
CA ARG A 273 0.95 -29.87 8.87
C ARG A 273 1.26 -31.12 9.71
N ARG A 274 1.69 -32.20 9.05
CA ARG A 274 1.71 -33.59 9.55
C ARG A 274 2.70 -33.87 10.70
N ALA A 275 3.25 -32.86 11.39
CA ALA A 275 4.34 -33.06 12.35
C ALA A 275 4.40 -32.08 13.53
N ALA A 276 3.33 -31.34 13.86
CA ALA A 276 3.28 -30.57 15.12
C ALA A 276 2.49 -31.27 16.24
N GLN A 277 1.84 -32.40 15.95
CA GLN A 277 1.10 -33.19 16.94
C GLN A 277 1.89 -34.40 17.47
N THR A 278 2.88 -34.90 16.73
CA THR A 278 3.69 -36.05 17.20
C THR A 278 4.68 -35.69 18.29
N GLU A 279 5.15 -34.43 18.39
CA GLU A 279 6.02 -33.99 19.50
C GLU A 279 5.24 -33.65 20.79
N ASN A 280 3.92 -33.40 20.69
CA ASN A 280 3.11 -33.10 21.88
C ASN A 280 2.50 -34.37 22.50
N ILE A 281 2.28 -35.43 21.71
CA ILE A 281 1.78 -36.72 22.21
C ILE A 281 2.89 -37.48 22.95
N SER A 282 4.16 -37.37 22.55
CA SER A 282 5.29 -37.95 23.29
C SER A 282 5.61 -37.22 24.61
N ALA A 283 5.42 -35.90 24.67
CA ALA A 283 5.57 -35.12 25.90
C ALA A 283 4.45 -35.40 26.94
N ILE A 284 3.23 -35.69 26.49
CA ILE A 284 2.12 -36.09 27.37
C ILE A 284 2.28 -37.55 27.85
N ALA A 285 2.85 -38.44 27.03
CA ALA A 285 3.14 -39.82 27.43
C ALA A 285 4.24 -39.91 28.51
N GLN A 286 5.21 -38.99 28.53
CA GLN A 286 6.26 -38.97 29.56
C GLN A 286 5.81 -38.36 30.91
N THR A 287 4.80 -37.50 30.92
CA THR A 287 4.26 -36.92 32.17
C THR A 287 3.24 -37.82 32.87
N SER A 288 2.65 -38.78 32.15
CA SER A 288 1.67 -39.74 32.72
C SER A 288 2.32 -40.95 33.41
N SER A 289 3.62 -41.19 33.20
CA SER A 289 4.37 -42.33 33.78
C SER A 289 4.87 -42.09 35.22
N VAL A 290 4.77 -40.86 35.74
CA VAL A 290 5.32 -40.50 37.07
C VAL A 290 4.28 -40.58 38.21
N MET A 291 3.00 -40.85 37.92
CA MET A 291 1.92 -40.78 38.92
C MET A 291 1.36 -42.12 39.42
N THR A 292 1.93 -43.29 39.06
CA THR A 292 1.44 -44.60 39.54
C THR A 292 2.45 -45.39 40.38
N GLY A 293 3.46 -44.72 40.96
CA GLY A 293 4.41 -45.33 41.88
C GLY A 293 4.23 -44.82 43.31
N SER A 294 3.22 -45.31 44.03
CA SER A 294 3.12 -45.27 45.51
C SER A 294 2.14 -46.35 45.96
#